data_AF-D6XZR3-F1
#
_entry.id   AF-D6XZR3-F1
#
_cell.length_a   1.000
_cell.length_b   1.000
_cell.length_c   1.000
_cell.angle_alpha   90.00
_cell.angle_beta   90.00
_cell.angle_gamma   90.00
#
_symmetry.space_group_name_H-M   'P 1'
#
loop_
_entity.id
_entity.type
_entity.pdbx_description
1 polymer ?
#
loop_
_entity_poly.entity_id
_entity_poly.type
_entity_poly.pdbx_seq_one_letter_code
_entity_poly.pdbx_strand_id
1 'polypeptide(L)'
;MTSGIILYSLAIILVTLSFIKDRGKTAKALKKASMIFKNLLPEILAIMLFVGLSLAIMTPEIISGMIGAESGIIGVGVATIIGSIAMIPSFVVFPLGSTLLESGAGYPQIAAFVSAMMSVGIASLPMEKKVFGASFAIERNAWALLYTLLFTALIWVVYI
;
A
#
# COMPACT_ATOMS: atom_id res chain seq x y z
N MET A 1 -8.70 -16.20 7.11
CA MET A 1 -8.48 -17.53 6.50
C MET A 1 -9.64 -17.96 5.61
N THR A 2 -10.89 -17.84 6.05
CA THR A 2 -12.10 -18.22 5.27
C THR A 2 -12.20 -17.55 3.90
N SER A 3 -11.93 -16.26 3.80
CA SER A 3 -11.98 -15.53 2.52
C SER A 3 -11.00 -16.06 1.48
N GLY A 4 -9.79 -16.44 1.91
CA GLY A 4 -8.77 -17.02 1.02
C GLY A 4 -9.21 -18.37 0.47
N ILE A 5 -9.78 -19.23 1.32
CA ILE A 5 -10.31 -20.53 0.92
C ILE A 5 -11.40 -20.35 -0.15
N ILE A 6 -12.36 -19.45 0.08
CA ILE A 6 -13.45 -19.18 -0.88
C ILE A 6 -12.89 -18.75 -2.24
N LEU A 7 -11.97 -17.77 -2.24
CA LEU A 7 -11.39 -17.24 -3.48
C LEU A 7 -10.59 -18.29 -4.25
N TYR A 8 -9.77 -19.09 -3.57
CA TYR A 8 -8.99 -20.14 -4.22
C TYR A 8 -9.85 -21.28 -4.73
N SER A 9 -10.85 -21.72 -3.96
CA SER A 9 -11.80 -22.73 -4.41
C SER A 9 -12.56 -22.27 -5.66
N LEU A 10 -13.05 -21.03 -5.66
CA LEU A 10 -13.73 -20.45 -6.82
C LEU A 10 -12.81 -20.37 -8.04
N ALA A 11 -11.57 -19.92 -7.86
CA ALA A 11 -10.58 -19.85 -8.94
C ALA A 11 -10.30 -21.23 -9.54
N ILE A 12 -10.12 -22.28 -8.71
CA ILE A 12 -9.91 -23.66 -9.17
C ILE A 12 -11.11 -24.15 -9.98
N ILE A 13 -12.34 -23.91 -9.48
CA ILE A 13 -13.57 -24.31 -10.18
C ILE A 13 -13.64 -23.61 -11.55
N LEU A 14 -13.45 -22.30 -11.60
CA LEU A 14 -13.54 -21.52 -12.84
C LEU A 14 -12.46 -21.92 -13.85
N VAL A 15 -11.23 -22.15 -13.40
CA VAL A 15 -10.13 -22.63 -14.27
C VAL A 15 -10.44 -24.03 -14.78
N THR A 16 -10.99 -24.92 -13.95
CA THR A 16 -11.40 -26.27 -14.35
C THR A 16 -12.51 -26.22 -15.39
N LEU A 17 -13.55 -25.42 -15.16
CA LEU A 17 -14.64 -25.22 -16.12
C LEU A 17 -14.14 -24.61 -17.43
N SER A 18 -13.23 -23.64 -17.37
CA SER A 18 -12.58 -23.06 -18.55
C SER A 18 -11.77 -24.12 -19.30
N PHE A 19 -11.05 -24.98 -18.59
CA PHE A 19 -10.23 -26.03 -19.19
C PHE A 19 -11.08 -27.10 -19.88
N ILE A 20 -12.23 -27.47 -19.30
CA ILE A 20 -13.20 -28.38 -19.92
C ILE A 20 -13.77 -27.75 -21.20
N LYS A 21 -14.05 -26.44 -21.19
CA LYS A 21 -14.65 -25.73 -22.32
C LYS A 21 -13.69 -25.47 -23.48
N ASP A 22 -12.47 -25.03 -23.20
CA ASP A 22 -11.44 -24.77 -24.21
C ASP A 22 -10.03 -24.87 -23.58
N ARG A 23 -9.41 -26.03 -23.78
CA ARG A 23 -8.05 -26.31 -23.29
C ARG A 23 -7.02 -25.37 -23.90
N GLY A 24 -7.18 -25.01 -25.18
CA GLY A 24 -6.22 -24.18 -25.92
C GLY A 24 -6.20 -22.74 -25.40
N LYS A 25 -7.37 -22.13 -25.20
CA LYS A 25 -7.50 -20.79 -24.62
C LYS A 25 -7.06 -20.77 -23.15
N THR A 26 -7.45 -21.78 -22.37
CA THR A 26 -7.07 -21.87 -20.96
C THR A 26 -5.56 -22.01 -20.79
N ALA A 27 -4.91 -22.86 -21.58
CA ALA A 27 -3.45 -23.00 -21.55
C ALA A 27 -2.72 -21.71 -21.94
N LYS A 28 -3.20 -20.98 -22.96
CA LYS A 28 -2.65 -19.67 -23.35
C LYS A 28 -2.81 -18.64 -22.23
N ALA A 29 -3.98 -18.59 -21.59
CA ALA A 29 -4.23 -17.69 -20.46
C ALA A 29 -3.33 -18.01 -19.26
N LEU A 30 -3.20 -19.28 -18.88
CA LEU A 30 -2.32 -19.71 -17.79
C LEU A 30 -0.84 -19.43 -18.10
N LYS A 31 -0.39 -19.64 -19.35
CA LYS A 31 0.98 -19.31 -19.77
C LYS A 31 1.25 -17.80 -19.65
N LYS A 32 0.30 -16.96 -20.09
CA LYS A 32 0.40 -15.50 -19.95
C LYS A 32 0.43 -15.08 -18.48
N ALA A 33 -0.46 -15.63 -17.66
CA ALA A 33 -0.48 -15.37 -16.22
C ALA A 33 0.84 -15.77 -15.54
N SER A 34 1.39 -16.94 -15.86
CA SER A 34 2.68 -17.40 -15.33
C SER A 34 3.84 -16.50 -15.76
N MET A 35 3.83 -16.00 -17.00
CA MET A 35 4.84 -15.03 -17.46
C MET A 35 4.76 -13.71 -16.70
N ILE A 36 3.55 -13.14 -16.54
CA ILE A 36 3.35 -11.92 -15.74
C ILE A 36 3.82 -12.15 -14.31
N PHE A 37 3.44 -13.28 -13.70
CA PHE A 37 3.86 -13.64 -12.35
C PHE A 37 5.39 -13.71 -12.22
N LYS A 38 6.08 -14.40 -13.14
CA LYS A 38 7.54 -14.50 -13.14
C LYS A 38 8.24 -13.15 -13.34
N ASN A 39 7.64 -12.23 -14.08
CA ASN A 39 8.21 -10.90 -14.29
C ASN A 39 8.04 -10.01 -13.05
N LEU A 40 6.92 -10.14 -12.33
CA LEU A 40 6.65 -9.37 -11.10
C LEU A 40 7.37 -9.95 -9.88
N LEU A 41 7.61 -11.27 -9.85
CA LEU A 41 8.14 -11.96 -8.68
C LEU A 41 9.49 -11.38 -8.18
N PRO A 42 10.50 -11.09 -9.03
CA PRO A 42 11.77 -10.52 -8.56
C PRO A 42 11.60 -9.14 -7.94
N GLU A 43 10.74 -8.30 -8.52
CA GLU A 43 10.46 -6.95 -8.02
C GLU A 43 9.75 -7.01 -6.67
N ILE A 44 8.74 -7.88 -6.54
CA ILE A 44 8.02 -8.11 -5.28
C ILE A 44 8.98 -8.61 -4.20
N LEU A 45 9.82 -9.61 -4.50
CA LEU A 45 10.79 -10.16 -3.55
C LEU A 45 11.83 -9.12 -3.12
N ALA A 46 12.33 -8.29 -4.04
CA ALA A 46 13.27 -7.22 -3.73
C ALA A 46 12.64 -6.18 -2.78
N ILE A 47 11.40 -5.75 -3.05
CA ILE A 47 10.68 -4.83 -2.18
C ILE A 47 10.44 -5.45 -0.81
N MET A 48 9.97 -6.71 -0.75
CA MET A 48 9.74 -7.42 0.52
C MET A 48 11.03 -7.57 1.33
N LEU A 49 12.16 -7.88 0.68
CA LEU A 49 13.46 -7.95 1.34
C LEU A 49 13.87 -6.60 1.90
N PHE A 50 13.74 -5.52 1.12
CA PHE A 50 14.10 -4.18 1.58
C PHE A 50 13.25 -3.72 2.75
N VAL A 51 11.94 -4.00 2.70
CA VAL A 51 11.02 -3.74 3.81
C VAL A 51 11.41 -4.57 5.04
N GLY A 52 11.66 -5.87 4.88
CA GLY A 52 12.10 -6.74 5.97
C GLY A 52 13.41 -6.28 6.61
N LEU A 53 14.39 -5.87 5.81
CA LEU A 53 15.65 -5.31 6.30
C LEU A 53 15.43 -3.96 7.02
N SER A 54 14.57 -3.10 6.48
CA SER A 54 14.24 -1.81 7.10
C SER A 54 13.59 -2.02 8.47
N LEU A 55 12.66 -2.97 8.58
CA LEU A 55 12.04 -3.35 9.85
C LEU A 55 13.01 -4.04 10.81
N ALA A 56 13.99 -4.80 10.31
CA ALA A 56 15.03 -5.38 11.15
C ALA A 56 15.96 -4.33 11.77
N ILE A 57 16.12 -3.17 11.11
CA ILE A 57 16.92 -2.04 11.60
C ILE A 57 16.07 -1.07 12.46
N MET A 58 14.79 -0.91 12.12
CA MET A 58 13.84 -0.09 12.87
C MET A 58 13.39 -0.81 14.13
N THR A 59 14.09 -0.59 15.23
CA THR A 59 13.68 -1.16 16.52
C THR A 59 12.34 -0.59 16.98
N PRO A 60 11.57 -1.30 17.82
CA PRO A 60 10.32 -0.80 18.38
C PRO A 60 10.47 0.55 19.07
N GLU A 61 11.64 0.86 19.67
CA GLU A 61 11.90 2.16 20.28
C GLU A 61 11.99 3.29 19.25
N ILE A 62 12.61 3.05 18.09
CA ILE A 62 12.69 4.03 17.00
C ILE A 62 11.31 4.25 16.38
N ILE A 63 10.57 3.17 16.13
CA ILE A 63 9.22 3.22 15.57
C ILE A 63 8.29 3.97 16.52
N SER A 64 8.30 3.61 17.81
CA SER A 64 7.47 4.25 18.83
C SER A 64 7.87 5.71 19.06
N GLY A 65 9.15 6.06 18.97
CA GLY A 65 9.63 7.44 19.11
C GLY A 65 9.27 8.35 17.93
N MET A 66 9.24 7.83 16.70
CA MET A 66 8.98 8.63 15.50
C MET A 66 7.49 8.66 15.09
N ILE A 67 6.81 7.52 15.18
CA ILE A 67 5.43 7.32 14.72
C ILE A 67 4.57 6.53 15.72
N GLY A 68 5.02 6.42 16.98
CA GLY A 68 4.26 5.75 18.04
C GLY A 68 3.00 6.48 18.44
N ALA A 69 2.15 5.81 19.23
CA ALA A 69 0.91 6.41 19.73
C ALA A 69 1.15 7.74 20.47
N GLU A 70 2.25 7.83 21.23
CA GLU A 70 2.62 9.03 21.99
C GLU A 70 3.26 10.15 21.14
N SER A 71 3.67 9.87 19.89
CA SER A 71 4.27 10.87 19.00
C SER A 71 3.30 11.99 18.59
N GLY A 72 1.99 11.78 18.83
CA GLY A 72 0.95 12.76 18.59
C GLY A 72 1.01 13.36 17.19
N ILE A 73 0.81 14.68 17.10
CA ILE A 73 0.57 15.36 15.81
C ILE A 73 1.84 15.44 14.97
N ILE A 74 2.99 15.44 15.64
CA ILE A 74 4.31 15.43 15.01
C ILE A 74 4.48 14.11 14.26
N GLY A 75 4.17 12.97 14.88
CA GLY A 75 4.24 11.67 14.22
C GLY A 75 3.30 11.55 13.03
N VAL A 76 2.09 12.12 13.10
CA VAL A 76 1.18 12.18 11.94
C VAL A 76 1.76 13.02 10.81
N GLY A 77 2.39 14.16 11.11
CA GLY A 77 3.06 14.98 10.10
C GLY A 77 4.19 14.23 9.41
N VAL A 78 5.06 13.57 10.20
CA VAL A 78 6.17 12.75 9.69
C VAL A 78 5.65 11.62 8.82
N ALA A 79 4.66 10.86 9.30
CA ALA A 79 4.04 9.76 8.57
C ALA A 79 3.40 10.21 7.24
N THR A 80 2.71 11.36 7.24
CA THR A 80 2.11 11.94 6.04
C THR A 80 3.16 12.33 5.00
N ILE A 81 4.27 12.95 5.43
CA ILE A 81 5.36 13.34 4.53
C ILE A 81 6.02 12.11 3.91
N ILE A 82 6.38 11.12 4.74
CA ILE A 82 6.99 9.88 4.27
C ILE A 82 6.04 9.17 3.31
N GLY A 83 4.77 9.02 3.66
CA GLY A 83 3.76 8.42 2.82
C GLY A 83 3.61 9.13 1.48
N SER A 84 3.57 10.46 1.47
CA SER A 84 3.41 11.27 0.24
C SER A 84 4.59 11.14 -0.74
N ILE A 85 5.77 10.77 -0.26
CA ILE A 85 6.98 10.60 -1.08
C ILE A 85 7.14 9.13 -1.53
N ALA A 86 6.81 8.18 -0.66
CA ALA A 86 6.98 6.77 -0.94
C ALA A 86 6.01 6.29 -2.04
N MET A 87 6.51 5.50 -2.99
CA MET A 87 5.68 4.77 -3.96
C MET A 87 5.87 3.28 -3.76
N ILE A 88 5.18 2.72 -2.77
CA ILE A 88 5.17 1.29 -2.51
C ILE A 88 3.86 0.71 -3.06
N PRO A 89 3.89 -0.44 -3.75
CA PRO A 89 2.67 -1.11 -4.17
C PRO A 89 1.73 -1.43 -2.99
N SER A 90 0.43 -1.25 -3.19
CA SER A 90 -0.59 -1.40 -2.14
C SER A 90 -0.55 -2.74 -1.41
N PHE A 91 -0.25 -3.84 -2.11
CA PHE A 91 -0.16 -5.17 -1.50
C PHE A 91 1.00 -5.33 -0.51
N VAL A 92 1.99 -4.43 -0.50
CA VAL A 92 3.08 -4.39 0.48
C VAL A 92 2.79 -3.42 1.62
N VAL A 93 2.14 -2.28 1.30
CA VAL A 93 1.86 -1.21 2.26
C VAL A 93 0.98 -1.67 3.42
N PHE A 94 -0.05 -2.46 3.15
CA PHE A 94 -0.94 -2.94 4.22
C PHE A 94 -0.26 -3.90 5.20
N PRO A 95 0.47 -4.95 4.75
CA PRO A 95 1.30 -5.76 5.64
C PRO A 95 2.31 -4.93 6.44
N LEU A 96 2.99 -3.98 5.79
CA LEU A 96 3.94 -3.08 6.45
C LEU A 96 3.25 -2.26 7.55
N GLY A 97 2.09 -1.68 7.27
CA GLY A 97 1.30 -0.97 8.27
C GLY A 97 0.94 -1.84 9.47
N SER A 98 0.54 -3.10 9.23
CA SER A 98 0.27 -4.08 10.30
C SER A 98 1.51 -4.31 11.17
N THR A 99 2.67 -4.57 10.56
CA THR A 99 3.90 -4.81 11.32
C THR A 99 4.36 -3.57 12.09
N LEU A 100 4.17 -2.37 11.54
CA LEU A 100 4.48 -1.14 12.27
C LEU A 100 3.56 -0.93 13.47
N LEU A 101 2.25 -1.24 13.34
CA LEU A 101 1.31 -1.22 14.48
C LEU A 101 1.71 -2.24 15.55
N GLU A 102 2.05 -3.47 15.15
CA GLU A 102 2.54 -4.51 16.06
C GLU A 102 3.83 -4.09 16.79
N SER A 103 4.66 -3.26 16.14
CA SER A 103 5.89 -2.68 16.70
C SER A 103 5.69 -1.36 17.47
N GLY A 104 4.44 -0.95 17.74
CA GLY A 104 4.13 0.21 18.60
C GLY A 104 3.80 1.51 17.89
N ALA A 105 3.67 1.52 16.56
CA ALA A 105 3.16 2.68 15.82
C ALA A 105 1.70 2.98 16.20
N GLY A 106 1.31 4.25 16.20
CA GLY A 106 -0.07 4.64 16.49
C GLY A 106 -0.99 4.47 15.28
N TYR A 107 -2.26 4.13 15.54
CA TYR A 107 -3.28 4.00 14.49
C TYR A 107 -3.42 5.26 13.62
N PRO A 108 -3.44 6.49 14.17
CA PRO A 108 -3.52 7.70 13.35
C PRO A 108 -2.29 7.90 12.45
N GLN A 109 -1.10 7.58 12.95
CA GLN A 109 0.16 7.71 12.21
C GLN A 109 0.19 6.71 11.04
N ILE A 110 -0.26 5.48 11.25
CA ILE A 110 -0.36 4.48 10.18
C ILE A 110 -1.47 4.83 9.18
N ALA A 111 -2.62 5.34 9.64
CA ALA A 111 -3.66 5.85 8.75
C ALA A 111 -3.14 6.99 7.85
N ALA A 112 -2.38 7.91 8.42
CA ALA A 112 -1.75 9.01 7.70
C ALA A 112 -0.74 8.51 6.66
N PHE A 113 0.15 7.61 7.06
CA PHE A 113 1.16 7.02 6.17
C PHE A 113 0.52 6.30 4.97
N VAL A 114 -0.43 5.39 5.24
CA VAL A 114 -1.06 4.58 4.19
C VAL A 114 -1.94 5.46 3.29
N SER A 115 -2.73 6.36 3.86
CA SER A 115 -3.63 7.23 3.08
C SER A 115 -2.85 8.25 2.24
N ALA A 116 -1.78 8.85 2.78
CA ALA A 116 -0.90 9.74 2.03
C ALA A 116 -0.26 9.02 0.86
N MET A 117 0.27 7.82 1.09
CA MET A 117 0.95 7.04 0.05
C MET A 117 0.04 6.66 -1.11
N MET A 118 -1.23 6.37 -0.83
CA MET A 118 -2.17 5.98 -1.88
C MET A 118 -2.77 7.18 -2.63
N SER A 119 -2.89 8.34 -1.99
CA SER A 119 -3.65 9.47 -2.55
C SER A 119 -2.77 10.63 -3.03
N VAL A 120 -1.70 10.93 -2.31
CA VAL A 120 -0.79 12.05 -2.60
C VAL A 120 0.27 11.57 -3.60
N GLY A 121 0.29 12.19 -4.77
CA GLY A 121 1.17 11.82 -5.86
C GLY A 121 2.30 12.82 -6.06
N ILE A 122 3.14 13.06 -5.05
CA ILE A 122 4.30 13.95 -5.21
C ILE A 122 5.23 13.42 -6.31
N ALA A 123 5.52 12.11 -6.26
CA ALA A 123 6.37 11.45 -7.24
C ALA A 123 5.75 11.42 -8.66
N SER A 124 4.41 11.34 -8.77
CA SER A 124 3.69 11.38 -10.05
C SER A 124 3.39 12.79 -10.54
N LEU A 125 3.63 13.83 -9.72
CA LEU A 125 3.32 15.22 -10.05
C LEU A 125 3.91 15.71 -11.38
N PRO A 126 5.17 15.40 -11.75
CA PRO A 126 5.72 15.81 -13.05
C PRO A 126 4.97 15.20 -14.24
N MET A 127 4.53 13.95 -14.10
CA MET A 127 3.73 13.27 -15.12
C MET A 127 2.32 13.85 -15.18
N GLU A 128 1.67 14.05 -14.03
CA GLU A 128 0.33 14.65 -13.96
C GLU A 128 0.29 16.05 -14.57
N LYS A 129 1.29 16.88 -14.30
CA LYS A 129 1.41 18.22 -14.91
C LYS A 129 1.50 18.16 -16.44
N LYS A 130 2.19 17.16 -17.00
CA LYS A 130 2.32 16.99 -18.45
C LYS A 130 1.02 16.50 -19.11
N VAL A 131 0.28 15.63 -18.44
CA VAL A 131 -0.92 15.00 -19.01
C VAL A 131 -2.18 15.85 -18.80
N PHE A 132 -2.34 16.45 -17.62
CA PHE A 132 -3.59 17.11 -17.20
C PHE A 132 -3.45 18.63 -17.00
N GLY A 133 -2.24 19.17 -17.08
CA GLY A 133 -1.96 20.58 -16.81
C GLY A 133 -1.63 20.85 -15.34
N ALA A 134 -0.90 21.95 -15.11
CA ALA A 134 -0.33 22.24 -13.80
C ALA A 134 -1.36 22.58 -12.72
N SER A 135 -2.39 23.33 -13.06
CA SER A 135 -3.44 23.72 -12.10
C SER A 135 -4.17 22.50 -11.57
N PHE A 136 -4.61 21.60 -12.46
CA PHE A 136 -5.29 20.37 -12.07
C PHE A 136 -4.41 19.47 -11.20
N ALA A 137 -3.15 19.25 -11.59
CA ALA A 137 -2.24 18.39 -10.84
C ALA A 137 -1.98 18.90 -9.41
N ILE A 138 -1.85 20.23 -9.24
CA ILE A 138 -1.66 20.85 -7.92
C ILE A 138 -2.94 20.74 -7.09
N GLU A 139 -4.10 21.08 -7.65
CA GLU A 139 -5.38 20.98 -6.95
C GLU A 139 -5.68 19.55 -6.51
N ARG A 140 -5.46 18.56 -7.39
CA ARG A 140 -5.65 17.14 -7.07
C ARG A 140 -4.81 16.72 -5.86
N ASN A 141 -3.53 17.11 -5.83
CA ASN A 141 -2.64 16.78 -4.73
C ASN A 141 -2.99 17.53 -3.44
N ALA A 142 -3.41 18.79 -3.53
CA ALA A 142 -3.88 19.55 -2.39
C ALA A 142 -5.14 18.91 -1.76
N TRP A 143 -6.11 18.52 -2.58
CA TRP A 143 -7.29 17.79 -2.13
C TRP A 143 -6.93 16.42 -1.56
N ALA A 144 -6.03 15.67 -2.19
CA ALA A 144 -5.57 14.38 -1.68
C ALA A 144 -4.93 14.50 -0.29
N LEU A 145 -4.08 15.51 -0.10
CA LEU A 145 -3.46 15.79 1.20
C LEU A 145 -4.51 16.19 2.25
N LEU A 146 -5.47 17.04 1.88
CA LEU A 146 -6.57 17.41 2.77
C LEU A 146 -7.39 16.20 3.21
N TYR A 147 -7.82 15.36 2.27
CA TYR A 147 -8.60 14.16 2.58
C TYR A 147 -7.80 13.14 3.40
N THR A 148 -6.49 13.03 3.18
CA THR A 148 -5.58 12.23 4.01
C THR A 148 -5.60 12.69 5.46
N LEU A 149 -5.48 14.01 5.69
CA LEU A 149 -5.49 14.57 7.04
C LEU A 149 -6.87 14.45 7.70
N LEU A 150 -7.96 14.65 6.96
CA LEU A 150 -9.33 14.44 7.46
C LEU A 150 -9.56 12.98 7.85
N PHE A 151 -9.18 12.03 7.00
CA PHE A 151 -9.26 10.61 7.30
C PHE A 151 -8.44 10.25 8.54
N THR A 152 -7.22 10.77 8.63
CA THR A 152 -6.35 10.58 9.79
C THR A 152 -6.99 11.12 11.06
N ALA A 153 -7.56 12.34 11.02
CA ALA A 153 -8.25 12.93 12.16
C ALA A 153 -9.47 12.11 12.60
N LEU A 154 -10.22 11.54 11.65
CA LEU A 154 -11.33 10.63 11.96
C LEU A 154 -10.83 9.38 12.68
N ILE A 155 -9.78 8.73 12.16
CA ILE A 155 -9.17 7.57 12.82
C ILE A 155 -8.67 7.95 14.21
N TRP A 156 -8.07 9.12 14.34
CA TRP A 156 -7.63 9.64 15.62
C TRP A 156 -8.76 9.73 16.63
N VAL A 157 -9.89 10.35 16.27
CA VAL A 157 -11.04 10.46 17.17
C VAL A 157 -11.60 9.10 17.58
N VAL A 158 -11.56 8.10 16.69
CA VAL A 158 -12.08 6.75 16.96
C VAL A 158 -11.15 5.93 17.86
N TYR A 159 -9.83 6.17 17.79
CA TYR A 159 -8.80 5.39 18.49
C TYR A 159 -8.13 6.17 19.65
N ILE A 160 -8.74 7.27 20.10
CA ILE A 160 -8.44 7.91 21.40
C ILE A 160 -8.93 7.04 22.55
#